data_AF-A0A5C2CYI7-F1
#
_entry.id   AF-A0A5C2CYI7-F1
#
_cell.length_a   1.000
_cell.length_b   1.000
_cell.length_c   1.000
_cell.angle_alpha   90.00
_cell.angle_beta   90.00
_cell.angle_gamma   90.00
#
_symmetry.space_group_name_H-M   'P 1'
#
loop_
_entity.id
_entity.type
_entity.pdbx_description
1 polymer ?
#
loop_
_entity_poly.entity_id
_entity_poly.type
_entity_poly.pdbx_seq_one_letter_code
_entity_poly.pdbx_strand_id
1 'polypeptide(L)' 'MSAAGDSAPECSWGPAPQRPSLNGEEVHVWRAELARPHAEVEALERLLSEDELRRAERFHFPRDRSSFVVAWGR' A
#
# COMPACT_ATOMS: atom_id res chain seq x y z
N MET A 1 27.67 -10.74 22.61
CA MET A 1 27.43 -10.63 21.15
C MET A 1 26.01 -10.12 20.97
N SER A 2 25.82 -8.81 20.88
CA SER A 2 24.50 -8.21 20.63
C SER A 2 24.30 -8.12 19.13
N ALA A 3 23.26 -8.79 18.63
CA ALA A 3 22.85 -8.67 17.24
C ALA A 3 22.39 -7.23 17.00
N ALA A 4 22.93 -6.65 15.94
CA ALA A 4 22.70 -5.30 15.49
C ALA A 4 21.20 -5.03 15.31
N GLY A 5 20.78 -3.81 15.67
CA GLY A 5 19.45 -3.31 15.38
C GLY A 5 19.18 -3.43 13.90
N ASP A 6 18.08 -4.12 13.58
CA ASP A 6 17.52 -4.25 12.24
C ASP A 6 17.06 -2.86 11.79
N SER A 7 18.01 -2.10 11.26
CA SER A 7 17.80 -0.75 10.76
C SER A 7 17.25 -0.93 9.37
N ALA A 8 15.92 -0.86 9.22
CA ALA A 8 15.29 -0.82 7.89
C ALA A 8 16.04 0.22 7.04
N PRO A 9 16.41 -0.10 5.78
CA PRO A 9 17.26 0.78 4.99
C PRO A 9 16.62 2.17 4.92
N GLU A 10 17.44 3.20 5.18
CA GLU A 10 17.01 4.59 5.10
C GLU A 10 16.37 4.82 3.72
N CYS A 11 15.07 5.08 3.71
CA CYS A 11 14.33 5.15 2.47
C CYS A 11 14.70 6.45 1.75
N SER A 12 15.52 6.35 0.71
CA SER A 12 16.02 7.46 -0.10
C SER A 12 14.96 8.11 -1.00
N TRP A 13 13.68 7.90 -0.74
CA TRP A 13 12.59 8.54 -1.49
C TRP A 13 12.42 9.97 -0.99
N GLY A 14 12.59 10.93 -1.90
CA GLY A 14 12.26 12.33 -1.63
C GLY A 14 10.75 12.53 -1.39
N PRO A 15 10.34 13.70 -0.87
CA PRO A 15 8.94 14.03 -0.71
C PRO A 15 8.22 13.99 -2.08
N ALA A 16 7.01 13.43 -2.10
CA ALA A 16 6.22 13.36 -3.33
C ALA A 16 5.85 14.78 -3.81
N PRO A 17 5.92 15.07 -5.12
CA PRO A 17 5.47 16.34 -5.65
C PRO A 17 3.97 16.50 -5.45
N GLN A 18 3.51 17.69 -5.05
CA GLN A 18 2.07 17.95 -4.85
C GLN A 18 1.25 17.79 -6.13
N ARG A 19 1.86 18.03 -7.28
CA ARG A 19 1.24 17.86 -8.60
C ARG A 19 2.27 17.25 -9.56
N PRO A 20 2.31 15.91 -9.68
CA PRO A 20 3.21 15.27 -10.63
C PRO A 20 2.84 15.69 -12.06
N SER A 21 3.84 16.02 -12.88
CA SER A 21 3.65 16.11 -14.32
C SER A 21 3.70 14.69 -14.88
N LEU A 22 2.69 14.28 -15.64
CA LEU A 22 2.59 12.93 -16.21
C LEU A 22 2.86 13.02 -17.71
N ASN A 23 4.10 12.81 -18.12
CA ASN A 23 4.49 12.73 -19.52
C ASN A 23 4.29 11.30 -20.05
N GLY A 24 3.86 11.16 -21.30
CA GLY A 24 3.57 9.85 -21.92
C GLY A 24 4.80 8.96 -22.15
N GLU A 25 6.00 9.50 -22.02
CA GLU A 25 7.28 8.78 -22.19
C GLU A 25 7.95 8.43 -20.84
N GLU A 26 7.28 8.69 -19.71
CA GLU A 26 7.81 8.48 -18.38
C GLU A 26 7.07 7.38 -17.60
N VAL A 27 7.81 6.67 -16.75
CA VAL A 27 7.24 5.76 -15.75
C VAL A 27 7.30 6.44 -14.40
N HIS A 28 6.14 6.64 -13.80
CA HIS A 28 6.01 7.19 -12.45
C HIS A 28 5.83 6.05 -11.45
N VAL A 29 6.65 6.04 -10.40
CA VAL A 29 6.59 5.03 -9.33
C VAL A 29 6.17 5.70 -8.03
N TRP A 30 5.15 5.13 -7.38
CA TRP A 30 4.67 5.60 -6.07
C TRP A 30 4.95 4.56 -5.00
N ARG A 31 5.22 5.03 -3.79
CA ARG A 31 5.39 4.20 -2.59
C ARG A 31 4.28 4.55 -1.62
N ALA A 32 3.64 3.51 -1.09
CA ALA A 32 2.60 3.62 -0.08
C ALA A 32 2.91 2.68 1.09
N GLU A 33 2.58 3.12 2.30
CA GLU A 33 2.53 2.24 3.47
C GLU A 33 1.21 1.47 3.47
N LEU A 34 1.31 0.14 3.53
CA LEU A 34 0.17 -0.79 3.51
C LEU A 34 -0.37 -1.11 4.91
N ALA A 35 0.44 -0.91 5.96
CA ALA A 35 -0.01 -1.05 7.34
C ALA A 35 -0.85 0.17 7.73
N ARG A 36 -2.17 0.03 7.73
CA ARG A 36 -3.11 1.11 8.08
C ARG A 36 -4.04 0.68 9.22
N PRO A 37 -4.62 1.65 9.97
CA PRO A 37 -5.63 1.35 10.97
C PRO A 37 -6.84 0.64 10.38
N HIS A 38 -7.48 -0.23 11.16
CA HIS A 38 -8.65 -1.02 10.73
C HIS A 38 -9.76 -0.16 10.09
N ALA A 39 -10.09 0.99 10.72
CA ALA A 39 -11.13 1.90 10.23
C ALA A 39 -10.83 2.45 8.82
N GLU A 40 -9.55 2.66 8.49
CA GLU A 40 -9.17 3.08 7.13
C GLU A 40 -9.27 1.92 6.15
N VAL A 41 -8.87 0.71 6.56
CA VAL A 41 -9.02 -0.49 5.72
C VAL A 41 -10.49 -0.72 5.36
N GLU A 42 -11.40 -0.63 6.32
CA GLU A 42 -12.84 -0.74 6.08
C GLU A 42 -13.36 0.36 5.13
N ALA A 43 -12.82 1.58 5.23
CA ALA A 43 -13.21 2.66 4.35
C ALA A 43 -12.76 2.39 2.90
N LEU A 44 -11.54 1.90 2.71
CA LEU A 44 -10.96 1.54 1.41
C LEU A 44 -11.63 0.29 0.82
N GLU A 45 -12.04 -0.67 1.64
CA GLU A 45 -12.73 -1.88 1.19
C GLU A 45 -14.05 -1.54 0.49
N ARG A 46 -14.74 -0.46 0.91
CA ARG A 46 -15.97 0.02 0.26
C ARG A 46 -15.75 0.63 -1.13
N LEU A 47 -14.51 0.90 -1.52
CA LEU A 47 -14.16 1.43 -2.83
C LEU A 47 -13.85 0.32 -3.85
N LEU A 48 -13.65 -0.91 -3.37
CA LEU A 48 -13.36 -2.05 -4.22
C LEU A 48 -14.60 -2.52 -4.97
N SER A 49 -14.40 -2.91 -6.22
CA SER A 49 -15.38 -3.66 -6.99
C SER A 49 -15.62 -5.05 -6.37
N GLU A 50 -16.75 -5.67 -6.72
CA GLU A 50 -17.05 -7.03 -6.25
C GLU A 50 -15.96 -8.04 -6.63
N ASP A 51 -15.35 -7.89 -7.81
CA ASP A 51 -14.25 -8.74 -8.28
C ASP A 51 -13.01 -8.62 -7.41
N GLU A 52 -12.70 -7.41 -6.95
CA GLU A 52 -11.57 -7.14 -6.06
C GLU A 52 -11.86 -7.61 -4.64
N LEU A 53 -13.08 -7.43 -4.14
CA LEU A 53 -13.51 -7.98 -2.85
C LEU A 53 -13.37 -9.51 -2.83
N ARG A 54 -13.87 -10.20 -3.88
CA ARG A 54 -13.70 -11.65 -4.01
C ARG A 54 -12.24 -12.09 -4.11
N ARG A 55 -11.33 -11.23 -4.59
CA ARG A 55 -9.89 -11.49 -4.56
C ARG A 55 -9.32 -11.29 -3.17
N ALA A 56 -9.72 -10.24 -2.46
CA ALA A 56 -9.30 -9.95 -1.09
C ALA A 56 -9.70 -11.08 -0.13
N GLU A 57 -10.88 -11.68 -0.30
CA GLU A 57 -11.38 -12.80 0.50
C GLU A 57 -10.59 -14.11 0.33
N ARG A 58 -9.77 -14.24 -0.73
CA ARG A 58 -8.95 -15.44 -0.97
C ARG A 58 -7.69 -15.48 -0.11
N PHE A 59 -7.32 -14.38 0.53
CA PHE A 59 -6.16 -14.35 1.42
C PHE A 59 -6.46 -15.10 2.72
N HIS A 60 -5.59 -16.04 3.07
CA HIS A 60 -5.72 -16.81 4.31
C HIS A 60 -5.44 -15.96 5.55
N PHE A 61 -4.47 -15.04 5.45
CA PHE A 61 -4.06 -14.20 6.57
C PHE A 61 -4.76 -12.84 6.53
N PRO A 62 -5.39 -12.39 7.64
CA PRO A 62 -6.06 -11.09 7.69
C PRO A 62 -5.14 -9.91 7.33
N ARG A 63 -3.87 -9.97 7.72
CA ARG A 63 -2.88 -8.93 7.40
C ARG A 63 -2.67 -8.77 5.89
N ASP A 64 -2.64 -9.87 5.15
CA ASP A 64 -2.41 -9.84 3.71
C ASP A 64 -3.67 -9.37 2.98
N ARG A 65 -4.86 -9.79 3.47
CA ARG A 65 -6.14 -9.21 3.02
C ARG A 65 -6.17 -7.69 3.22
N SER A 66 -5.85 -7.20 4.42
CA SER A 66 -5.82 -5.75 4.68
C SER A 66 -4.80 -5.02 3.79
N SER A 67 -3.62 -5.62 3.58
CA SER A 67 -2.59 -5.04 2.69
C SER A 67 -3.07 -4.96 1.24
N PHE A 68 -3.79 -5.99 0.77
CA PHE A 68 -4.41 -5.99 -0.56
C PHE A 68 -5.47 -4.88 -0.68
N VAL A 69 -6.36 -4.77 0.30
CA VAL A 69 -7.40 -3.72 0.32
C VAL A 69 -6.76 -2.33 0.28
N VAL A 70 -5.71 -2.08 1.06
CA VAL A 70 -5.02 -0.78 1.08
C VAL A 70 -4.32 -0.47 -0.24
N ALA A 71 -3.78 -1.49 -0.92
CA ALA A 71 -3.11 -1.32 -2.20
C ALA A 71 -4.08 -1.01 -3.35
N TRP A 72 -5.32 -1.50 -3.29
CA TRP A 72 -6.30 -1.40 -4.37
C TRP A 72 -7.41 -0.37 -4.16
N GLY A 73 -7.78 -0.06 -2.92
CA GLY A 73 -8.87 0.88 -2.62
C GLY A 73 -8.49 2.36 -2.72
N ARG A 74 -7.44 2.73 -3.46
CA ARG A 74 -6.90 4.10 -3.55
C ARG A 74 -6.99 4.69 -4.95
#